data_AF-A0A0F3NBH7-F1
#
_entry.id   AF-A0A0F3NBH7-F1
#
_cell.length_a   1.000
_cell.length_b   1.000
_cell.length_c   1.000
_cell.angle_alpha   90.00
_cell.angle_beta   90.00
_cell.angle_gamma   90.00
#
_symmetry.space_group_name_H-M   'P 1'
#
loop_
_entity.id
_entity.type
_entity.pdbx_description
1 polymer ?
#
loop_
_entity_poly.entity_id
_entity_poly.type
_entity_poly.pdbx_seq_one_letter_code
_entity_poly.pdbx_strand_id
1 'polypeptide(L)' 'MINSRSVINVLLSLELMLLSVNLNFAAFSSYSGDMQGQIFVVFVLTVAAAESAIGLAIMLAHFRNAGNIDLGKDNLLKM' A
#
# COMPACT_ATOMS: atom_id res chain seq x y z
N MET A 1 0.76 17.43 0.44
CA MET A 1 1.09 16.02 0.72
C MET A 1 2.32 15.52 -0.05
N ILE A 2 3.21 16.42 -0.51
CA ILE A 2 4.35 16.13 -1.42
C ILE A 2 5.69 16.28 -0.66
N ASN A 3 5.78 15.77 0.57
CA ASN A 3 7.04 15.73 1.32
C ASN A 3 7.03 14.59 2.36
N SER A 4 6.65 13.39 1.92
CA SER A 4 6.49 12.22 2.80
C SER A 4 7.85 11.63 3.14
N ARG A 5 8.51 12.16 4.15
CA ARG A 5 9.76 11.60 4.71
C ARG A 5 9.57 10.22 5.37
N SER A 6 8.32 9.84 5.67
CA SER A 6 7.99 8.60 6.36
C SER A 6 7.37 7.55 5.44
N VAL A 7 7.95 6.35 5.45
CA VAL A 7 7.47 5.13 4.74
C VAL A 7 5.97 4.87 4.98
N ILE A 8 5.50 5.09 6.20
CA ILE A 8 4.10 4.88 6.60
C ILE A 8 3.13 5.67 5.72
N ASN A 9 3.47 6.92 5.42
CA ASN A 9 2.57 7.80 4.68
C ASN A 9 2.46 7.39 3.21
N VAL A 10 3.49 6.74 2.67
CA VAL A 10 3.48 6.14 1.33
C VAL A 10 2.59 4.90 1.32
N LEU A 11 2.77 3.98 2.29
CA LEU A 11 1.93 2.79 2.45
C LEU A 11 0.45 3.15 2.59
N LEU A 12 0.12 4.13 3.43
CA LEU A 12 -1.25 4.59 3.60
C LEU A 12 -1.86 5.15 2.29
N SER A 13 -1.06 5.84 1.49
CA SER A 13 -1.52 6.38 0.21
C SER A 13 -1.79 5.27 -0.82
N LEU A 14 -0.99 4.20 -0.80
CA LEU A 14 -1.19 3.02 -1.64
C LEU A 14 -2.47 2.27 -1.24
N GLU A 15 -2.69 2.04 0.05
CA GLU A 15 -3.93 1.42 0.57
C GLU A 15 -5.18 2.21 0.15
N LEU A 16 -5.14 3.55 0.23
CA LEU A 16 -6.27 4.40 -0.19
C LEU A 16 -6.53 4.32 -1.70
N MET A 17 -5.50 4.19 -2.53
CA MET A 17 -5.67 3.97 -3.97
C MET A 17 -6.28 2.60 -4.26
N LEU A 18 -5.80 1.53 -3.61
CA LEU A 18 -6.33 0.18 -3.77
C LEU A 18 -7.79 0.09 -3.30
N LEU A 19 -8.14 0.78 -2.21
CA LEU A 19 -9.52 0.89 -1.74
C LEU A 19 -10.41 1.59 -2.78
N SER A 20 -9.93 2.66 -3.39
CA SER A 20 -10.68 3.39 -4.43
C SER A 20 -10.94 2.50 -5.65
N VAL A 21 -9.96 1.70 -6.06
CA VAL A 21 -10.11 0.71 -7.15
C VAL A 21 -11.14 -0.37 -6.78
N ASN A 22 -11.11 -0.87 -5.55
CA ASN A 22 -12.09 -1.86 -5.07
C ASN A 22 -13.51 -1.31 -5.04
N LEU A 23 -13.71 -0.06 -4.60
CA LEU A 23 -15.01 0.60 -4.65
C LEU A 23 -15.52 0.74 -6.09
N ASN A 24 -14.64 1.05 -7.03
CA ASN A 24 -15.02 1.13 -8.45
C ASN A 24 -15.46 -0.23 -8.99
N PHE A 25 -14.74 -1.31 -8.69
CA PHE A 25 -15.15 -2.66 -9.09
C PHE A 25 -16.46 -3.11 -8.46
N ALA A 26 -16.66 -2.84 -7.16
CA ALA A 26 -17.90 -3.16 -6.47
C ALA A 26 -19.10 -2.36 -7.04
N ALA A 27 -18.90 -1.07 -7.32
CA ALA A 27 -19.92 -0.21 -7.91
C ALA A 27 -20.29 -0.67 -9.34
N PHE A 28 -19.28 -0.96 -10.17
CA PHE A 28 -19.50 -1.41 -11.54
C PHE A 28 -20.14 -2.81 -11.60
N SER A 29 -19.74 -3.70 -10.69
CA SER A 29 -20.38 -5.01 -10.49
C SER A 29 -21.86 -4.88 -10.17
N SER A 30 -22.21 -3.99 -9.22
CA SER A 30 -23.59 -3.71 -8.85
C SER A 30 -24.39 -3.10 -10.01
N TYR A 31 -23.78 -2.16 -10.75
CA TYR A 31 -24.42 -1.50 -11.89
C TYR A 31 -24.69 -2.44 -13.08
N SER A 32 -23.71 -3.28 -13.43
CA SER A 32 -23.83 -4.21 -14.57
C SER A 32 -24.52 -5.53 -14.20
N GLY A 33 -24.73 -5.80 -12.91
CA GLY A 33 -25.26 -7.07 -12.41
C GLY A 33 -24.30 -8.26 -12.60
N ASP A 34 -23.00 -7.99 -12.78
CA ASP A 34 -21.98 -9.01 -13.03
C ASP A 34 -21.18 -9.32 -11.76
N MET A 35 -21.08 -10.62 -11.43
CA MET A 35 -20.38 -11.10 -10.23
C MET A 35 -18.85 -11.04 -10.36
N GLN A 36 -18.30 -10.90 -11.58
CA GLN A 36 -16.85 -10.85 -11.79
C GLN A 36 -16.18 -9.70 -11.04
N GLY A 37 -16.84 -8.54 -10.94
CA GLY A 37 -16.28 -7.41 -10.19
C GLY A 37 -16.16 -7.70 -8.69
N GLN A 38 -17.07 -8.47 -8.08
CA GLN A 38 -16.94 -8.90 -6.68
C GLN A 38 -15.77 -9.87 -6.48
N ILE A 39 -15.54 -10.79 -7.42
CA ILE A 39 -14.41 -11.73 -7.37
C ILE A 39 -13.08 -10.95 -7.44
N PHE A 40 -13.01 -9.95 -8.32
CA PHE A 40 -11.83 -9.09 -8.43
C PHE A 40 -11.56 -8.28 -7.15
N VAL A 41 -12.61 -7.79 -6.47
CA VAL A 41 -12.47 -7.08 -5.20
C VAL A 41 -11.77 -7.95 -4.14
N VAL A 42 -12.19 -9.21 -3.99
CA VAL A 42 -11.57 -10.12 -3.01
C VAL A 42 -10.10 -10.40 -3.35
N PHE A 43 -9.79 -10.56 -4.65
CA PHE A 43 -8.42 -10.75 -5.10
C PHE A 43 -7.54 -9.54 -4.77
N VAL A 44 -7.98 -8.33 -5.10
CA VAL A 44 -7.25 -7.09 -4.82
C VAL A 44 -7.09 -6.86 -3.31
N LEU A 45 -8.11 -7.14 -2.49
CA LEU A 45 -7.99 -7.08 -1.03
C LEU A 45 -6.92 -8.04 -0.48
N THR A 46 -6.80 -9.24 -1.06
CA THR A 46 -5.78 -10.21 -0.66
C THR A 46 -4.38 -9.74 -1.02
N VAL A 47 -4.22 -9.13 -2.21
CA VAL A 47 -2.95 -8.52 -2.63
C VAL A 47 -2.58 -7.33 -1.74
N ALA A 48 -3.53 -6.46 -1.40
CA ALA A 48 -3.31 -5.34 -0.48
C ALA A 48 -2.86 -5.81 0.91
N ALA A 49 -3.47 -6.88 1.43
CA ALA A 49 -3.05 -7.50 2.69
C ALA A 49 -1.61 -8.04 2.61
N ALA A 50 -1.21 -8.65 1.49
CA ALA A 50 0.15 -9.13 1.29
C ALA A 50 1.16 -7.96 1.16
N GLU A 51 0.80 -6.91 0.42
CA GLU A 51 1.62 -5.71 0.25
C GLU A 51 1.90 -5.02 1.59
N SER A 52 0.86 -4.74 2.37
CA SER A 52 1.00 -4.08 3.68
C SER A 52 1.85 -4.89 4.65
N ALA A 53 1.73 -6.24 4.65
CA ALA A 53 2.59 -7.11 5.46
C ALA A 53 4.07 -6.98 5.06
N ILE A 54 4.38 -6.97 3.76
CA ILE A 54 5.76 -6.82 3.25
C ILE A 54 6.27 -5.41 3.55
N GLY A 55 5.48 -4.38 3.30
CA GLY A 55 5.84 -2.99 3.53
C GLY A 55 6.18 -2.70 5.00
N LEU A 56 5.39 -3.23 5.92
CA LEU A 56 5.66 -3.14 7.36
C LEU A 56 6.90 -3.96 7.77
N ALA A 57 7.10 -5.15 7.20
CA ALA A 57 8.28 -5.97 7.49
C ALA A 57 9.59 -5.25 7.09
N ILE A 58 9.62 -4.62 5.91
CA ILE A 58 10.76 -3.82 5.44
C ILE A 58 10.98 -2.62 6.35
N MET A 59 9.90 -1.92 6.72
CA MET A 59 9.98 -0.77 7.61
C MET A 59 10.52 -1.13 9.00
N LEU A 60 10.10 -2.26 9.57
CA LEU A 60 10.62 -2.77 10.85
C LEU A 60 12.10 -3.15 10.76
N ALA A 61 12.50 -3.83 9.67
CA ALA A 61 13.90 -4.17 9.43
C ALA A 61 14.78 -2.91 9.33
N HIS A 62 14.27 -1.90 8.62
CA HIS A 62 14.94 -0.61 8.50
C HIS A 62 15.05 0.13 9.83
N PHE A 63 13.95 0.21 10.59
CA PHE A 63 13.92 0.85 11.91
C PHE A 63 14.89 0.19 12.89
N ARG A 64 15.02 -1.15 12.85
CA ARG A 64 16.00 -1.89 13.66
C ARG A 64 17.45 -1.53 13.34
N ASN A 65 17.75 -1.17 12.09
CA ASN A 65 19.12 -0.88 11.64
C ASN A 65 19.48 0.60 11.75
N ALA A 66 18.55 1.50 11.42
CA ALA A 66 18.78 2.94 11.37
C ALA A 66 18.34 3.69 12.64
N GLY A 67 17.50 3.08 13.49
CA GLY A 67 16.95 3.71 14.70
C GLY A 67 15.95 4.85 14.42
N ASN A 68 15.61 5.10 13.15
CA ASN A 68 14.69 6.14 12.72
C ASN A 68 13.91 5.69 11.47
N ILE A 69 12.78 6.34 11.18
CA ILE A 69 11.85 6.00 10.09
C ILE A 69 12.00 6.98 8.90
N ASP A 70 12.84 8.01 9.02
CA ASP A 70 13.07 9.03 7.99
C ASP A 70 14.01 8.51 6.90
N LEU A 71 13.47 8.22 5.72
CA LEU A 71 14.20 7.73 4.55
C LEU A 71 15.21 8.73 3.98
N GLY A 72 15.14 10.01 4.39
CA GLY A 72 15.95 11.09 3.80
C GLY A 72 17.41 11.14 4.27
N LYS A 73 17.81 10.33 5.26
CA LYS A 73 19.15 10.39 5.87
C LYS A 73 20.09 9.26 5.48
N ASP A 74 19.61 8.20 4.83
CA ASP A 74 20.44 7.06 4.45
C ASP A 74 21.09 7.26 3.08
N ASN A 75 22.08 8.16 3.04
CA ASN A 75 23.01 8.31 1.90
C ASN A 75 24.06 7.16 1.84
N LEU A 76 23.71 5.95 2.28
CA LEU A 76 24.62 4.81 2.38
C LEU A 76 24.95 4.17 1.02
N LEU A 77 24.28 4.57 -0.06
CA LEU A 77 24.48 4.06 -1.42
C LEU A 77 25.17 5.05 -2.38
N LYS A 78 25.60 6.22 -1.89
CA LYS A 78 26.55 7.05 -2.62
C LYS A 78 27.97 6.52 -2.34
N MET A 79 28.44 5.62 -3.20
CA MET A 79 29.86 5.53 -3.52
C MET A 79 30.25 6.74 -4.37
#